data_AF-A0A1G1FDZ3-F1
#
_entry.id   AF-A0A1G1FDZ3-F1
#
_cell.length_a   1.000
_cell.length_b   1.000
_cell.length_c   1.000
_cell.angle_alpha   90.00
_cell.angle_beta   90.00
_cell.angle_gamma   90.00
#
_symmetry.space_group_name_H-M   'P 1'
#
loop_
_entity.id
_entity.type
_entity.pdbx_description
1 polymer ?
#
loop_
_entity_poly.entity_id
_entity_poly.type
_entity_poly.pdbx_seq_one_letter_code
_entity_poly.pdbx_strand_id
1 'polypeptide(L)'
;MKVFLIALFMVTLGLHHAAIADDDCQFDQQDQIEVLRKLQAKYKGSTLAEGERELTINRGNSVIRFQRGGCEHLGITIKYQTTEKKDYRTKDALFSKAGELLEEFGQEFIGIAEFKDLIKQGSFRLLQEKDPVIYSIELKRLSSVEVMYSEEGGTKVIEVGYYL
;
A
#
# COMPACT_ATOMS: atom_id res chain seq x y z
N MET A 1 -1.66 -59.43 -37.56
CA MET A 1 -1.64 -59.02 -36.14
C MET A 1 -0.33 -58.24 -35.95
N LYS A 2 -0.35 -56.90 -35.83
CA LYS A 2 -0.39 -56.13 -34.56
C LYS A 2 0.40 -56.87 -33.48
N VAL A 3 1.52 -56.37 -32.96
CA VAL A 3 1.64 -55.31 -31.93
C VAL A 3 3.11 -54.83 -31.93
N PHE A 4 3.40 -53.58 -32.32
CA PHE A 4 3.73 -52.45 -31.44
C PHE A 4 4.76 -52.74 -30.33
N LEU A 5 6.01 -52.33 -30.49
CA LEU A 5 6.92 -52.05 -29.37
C LEU A 5 7.97 -51.01 -29.79
N ILE A 6 7.60 -49.73 -29.71
CA ILE A 6 8.54 -48.60 -29.68
C ILE A 6 8.41 -48.03 -28.28
N ALA A 7 9.37 -48.36 -27.42
CA ALA A 7 9.48 -47.79 -26.09
C ALA A 7 10.96 -47.72 -25.73
N LEU A 8 11.65 -46.64 -26.13
CA LEU A 8 12.83 -46.14 -25.42
C LEU A 8 13.29 -44.77 -25.94
N PHE A 9 12.50 -43.71 -25.73
CA PHE A 9 13.03 -42.33 -25.80
C PHE A 9 12.13 -41.36 -25.01
N MET A 10 12.01 -41.58 -23.70
CA MET A 10 11.49 -40.56 -22.77
C MET A 10 12.18 -40.76 -21.41
N VAL A 11 13.50 -40.63 -21.41
CA VAL A 11 14.28 -40.51 -20.18
C VAL A 11 14.75 -39.07 -20.13
N THR A 12 14.31 -38.39 -19.06
CA THR A 12 14.89 -37.19 -18.45
C THR A 12 14.81 -35.88 -19.22
N LEU A 13 13.61 -35.30 -19.31
CA LEU A 13 13.43 -33.85 -19.53
C LEU A 13 12.28 -33.27 -18.67
N GLY A 14 12.08 -33.82 -17.47
CA GLY A 14 10.95 -33.47 -16.60
C GLY A 14 11.29 -33.18 -15.14
N LEU A 15 12.57 -33.10 -14.77
CA LEU A 15 13.00 -32.89 -13.37
C LEU A 15 13.66 -31.52 -13.15
N HIS A 16 13.13 -30.46 -13.76
CA HIS A 16 13.44 -29.07 -13.39
C HIS A 16 12.14 -28.29 -13.06
N HIS A 17 11.10 -28.97 -12.56
CA HIS A 17 10.12 -28.25 -11.76
C HIS A 17 10.78 -28.01 -10.41
N ALA A 18 11.52 -26.90 -10.35
CA ALA A 18 11.76 -26.21 -9.11
C ALA A 18 10.37 -26.06 -8.46
N ALA A 19 10.09 -26.90 -7.46
CA ALA A 19 9.12 -26.58 -6.45
C ALA A 19 9.71 -25.39 -5.68
N ILE A 20 9.62 -24.21 -6.29
CA ILE A 20 9.60 -22.97 -5.56
C ILE A 20 8.35 -23.14 -4.71
N ALA A 21 8.55 -23.38 -3.42
CA ALA A 21 7.47 -23.30 -2.46
C ALA A 21 6.79 -21.95 -2.72
N ASP A 22 5.52 -22.00 -3.13
CA ASP A 22 4.64 -20.85 -2.97
C ASP A 22 4.83 -20.44 -1.50
N ASP A 23 5.48 -19.30 -1.28
CA ASP A 23 5.34 -18.57 -0.03
C ASP A 23 3.85 -18.22 0.01
N ASP A 24 3.05 -19.17 0.51
CA ASP A 24 1.62 -19.10 0.74
C ASP A 24 1.43 -18.02 1.81
N CYS A 25 1.58 -16.76 1.42
CA CYS A 25 1.13 -15.71 2.29
C CYS A 25 -0.38 -15.89 2.39
N GLN A 26 -0.86 -16.05 3.61
CA GLN A 26 -2.28 -16.16 3.87
C GLN A 26 -2.79 -14.78 4.25
N PHE A 27 -3.70 -14.27 3.45
CA PHE A 27 -4.42 -13.04 3.76
C PHE A 27 -5.29 -13.25 4.99
N ASP A 28 -4.95 -12.58 6.08
CA ASP A 28 -5.78 -12.55 7.27
C ASP A 28 -6.92 -11.54 7.11
N GLN A 29 -8.00 -11.99 6.48
CA GLN A 29 -9.20 -11.20 6.30
C GLN A 29 -9.83 -10.77 7.64
N GLN A 30 -9.66 -11.54 8.72
CA GLN A 30 -10.23 -11.20 10.02
C GLN A 30 -9.48 -10.03 10.65
N ASP A 31 -8.15 -10.04 10.57
CA ASP A 31 -7.28 -8.97 11.04
C ASP A 31 -7.48 -7.66 10.24
N GLN A 32 -7.77 -7.75 8.94
CA GLN A 32 -8.21 -6.61 8.14
C GLN A 32 -9.53 -6.03 8.70
N ILE A 33 -10.55 -6.86 8.84
CA ILE A 33 -11.88 -6.46 9.34
C ILE A 33 -11.77 -5.83 10.73
N GLU A 34 -10.98 -6.43 11.62
CA GLU A 34 -10.81 -5.94 12.98
C GLU A 34 -10.21 -4.53 13.01
N VAL A 35 -9.15 -4.28 12.24
CA VAL A 35 -8.55 -2.93 12.16
C VAL A 35 -9.52 -1.91 11.58
N LEU A 36 -10.23 -2.27 10.50
CA LEU A 36 -11.17 -1.35 9.87
C LEU A 36 -12.34 -1.01 10.79
N ARG A 37 -12.85 -1.98 11.57
CA ARG A 37 -13.88 -1.74 12.59
C ARG A 37 -13.38 -0.92 13.77
N LYS A 38 -12.14 -1.13 14.23
CA LYS A 38 -11.51 -0.28 15.27
C LYS A 38 -11.42 1.17 14.81
N LEU A 39 -10.95 1.39 13.58
CA LEU A 39 -10.89 2.73 12.98
C LEU A 39 -12.29 3.32 12.78
N GLN A 40 -13.27 2.54 12.34
CA GLN A 40 -14.66 3.00 12.20
C GLN A 40 -15.23 3.48 13.54
N ALA A 41 -14.99 2.72 14.62
CA ALA A 41 -15.42 3.11 15.96
C ALA A 41 -14.76 4.41 16.45
N LYS A 42 -13.49 4.64 16.09
CA LYS A 42 -12.75 5.88 16.36
C LYS A 42 -13.31 7.08 15.58
N TYR A 43 -13.63 6.90 14.29
CA TYR A 43 -14.08 7.95 13.39
C TYR A 43 -15.58 7.86 13.10
N LYS A 44 -16.40 8.43 14.00
CA LYS A 44 -17.86 8.44 13.85
C LYS A 44 -18.30 9.07 12.52
N GLY A 45 -19.25 8.43 11.85
CA GLY A 45 -19.75 8.86 10.53
C GLY A 45 -18.92 8.35 9.35
N SER A 46 -17.89 7.53 9.59
CA SER A 46 -17.20 6.77 8.56
C SER A 46 -18.02 5.58 8.07
N THR A 47 -17.75 5.14 6.85
CA THR A 47 -18.45 4.03 6.17
C THR A 47 -17.47 2.96 5.75
N LEU A 48 -17.82 1.70 5.97
CA LEU A 48 -17.09 0.56 5.40
C LEU A 48 -17.66 0.22 4.03
N ALA A 49 -16.79 -0.01 3.05
CA ALA A 49 -17.18 -0.52 1.75
C ALA A 49 -17.71 -1.97 1.85
N GLU A 50 -18.41 -2.43 0.81
CA GLU A 50 -18.88 -3.80 0.73
C GLU A 50 -17.72 -4.81 0.86
N GLY A 51 -17.90 -5.82 1.72
CA GLY A 51 -16.84 -6.77 2.07
C GLY A 51 -15.81 -6.26 3.09
N GLU A 52 -16.03 -5.08 3.68
CA GLU A 52 -15.19 -4.49 4.74
C GLU A 52 -13.71 -4.42 4.37
N ARG A 53 -13.40 -3.98 3.15
CA ARG A 53 -12.01 -3.88 2.65
C ARG A 53 -11.44 -2.46 2.69
N GLU A 54 -12.30 -1.48 2.88
CA GLU A 54 -11.94 -0.07 2.90
C GLU A 54 -12.82 0.69 3.89
N LEU A 55 -12.20 1.58 4.66
CA LEU A 55 -12.89 2.58 5.47
C LEU A 55 -12.83 3.93 4.75
N THR A 56 -13.98 4.56 4.54
CA THR A 56 -14.11 5.92 4.03
C THR A 56 -14.49 6.89 5.15
N ILE A 57 -13.76 7.99 5.28
CA ILE A 57 -13.98 9.05 6.27
C ILE A 57 -14.17 10.37 5.52
N ASN A 58 -15.34 10.99 5.65
CA ASN A 58 -15.65 12.28 5.04
C ASN A 58 -15.29 13.45 5.98
N ARG A 59 -14.60 14.46 5.48
CA ARG A 59 -14.17 15.66 6.22
C ARG A 59 -14.34 16.92 5.38
N GLY A 60 -15.55 17.45 5.36
CA GLY A 60 -15.86 18.69 4.64
C GLY A 60 -15.53 18.58 3.15
N ASN A 61 -14.44 19.21 2.73
CA ASN A 61 -13.94 19.26 1.35
C ASN A 61 -12.97 18.12 1.00
N SER A 62 -12.77 17.17 1.91
CA SER A 62 -11.85 16.04 1.75
C SER A 62 -12.47 14.70 2.12
N VAL A 63 -11.92 13.65 1.53
CA VAL A 63 -12.28 12.25 1.77
C VAL A 63 -10.99 11.47 2.02
N ILE A 64 -10.97 10.68 3.09
CA ILE A 64 -9.89 9.74 3.40
C ILE A 64 -10.40 8.33 3.18
N ARG A 65 -9.67 7.53 2.43
CA ARG A 65 -9.87 6.09 2.30
C ARG A 65 -8.69 5.37 2.93
N PHE A 66 -8.98 4.43 3.82
CA PHE A 66 -8.00 3.60 4.47
C PHE A 66 -8.24 2.14 4.10
N GLN A 67 -7.18 1.47 3.66
CA GLN A 67 -7.18 0.05 3.39
C GLN A 67 -6.02 -0.60 4.13
N ARG A 68 -6.24 -1.82 4.60
CA ARG A 68 -5.19 -2.71 5.09
C ARG A 68 -5.02 -3.83 4.06
N GLY A 69 -3.77 -4.06 3.64
CA GLY A 69 -3.42 -4.97 2.56
C GLY A 69 -3.53 -6.45 2.91
N GLY A 70 -3.22 -7.31 1.93
CA GLY A 70 -3.22 -8.77 2.03
C GLY A 70 -2.08 -9.45 1.26
N CYS A 71 -1.91 -10.77 1.46
CA CYS A 71 -0.85 -11.70 1.00
C CYS A 71 0.53 -11.10 0.62
N GLU A 72 0.65 -10.26 -0.39
CA GLU A 72 1.94 -9.68 -0.80
C GLU A 72 2.25 -8.36 -0.08
N HIS A 73 1.27 -7.78 0.64
CA HIS A 73 1.37 -6.47 1.27
C HIS A 73 0.74 -6.49 2.67
N LEU A 74 1.51 -6.89 3.69
CA LEU A 74 1.10 -6.81 5.11
C LEU A 74 0.97 -5.37 5.65
N GLY A 75 0.91 -4.37 4.78
CA GLY A 75 0.89 -2.96 5.14
C GLY A 75 -0.47 -2.28 4.98
N ILE A 76 -0.43 -0.98 4.70
CA ILE A 76 -1.61 -0.11 4.66
C ILE A 76 -1.53 0.84 3.48
N THR A 77 -2.70 1.26 3.00
CA THR A 77 -2.82 2.35 2.04
C THR A 77 -3.77 3.40 2.60
N ILE A 78 -3.32 4.66 2.61
CA ILE A 78 -4.09 5.82 3.04
C ILE A 78 -4.20 6.77 1.86
N LYS A 79 -5.40 6.95 1.32
CA LYS A 79 -5.69 7.85 0.21
C LYS A 79 -6.48 9.06 0.70
N TYR A 80 -5.90 10.25 0.60
CA TYR A 80 -6.52 11.53 0.90
C TYR A 80 -6.87 12.25 -0.41
N GLN A 81 -8.15 12.53 -0.62
CA GLN A 81 -8.66 13.30 -1.76
C GLN A 81 -9.22 14.62 -1.27
N THR A 82 -8.90 15.73 -1.94
CA THR A 82 -9.37 17.06 -1.55
C THR A 82 -9.58 18.00 -2.73
N THR A 83 -10.53 18.93 -2.57
CA THR A 83 -10.76 20.05 -3.50
C THR A 83 -10.10 21.36 -3.03
N GLU A 84 -9.28 21.31 -1.97
CA GLU A 84 -8.60 22.48 -1.44
C GLU A 84 -7.64 23.13 -2.44
N LYS A 85 -7.44 24.46 -2.29
CA LYS A 85 -6.49 25.22 -3.11
C LYS A 85 -5.02 24.91 -2.77
N LYS A 86 -4.72 24.32 -1.61
CA LYS A 86 -3.35 23.98 -1.19
C LYS A 86 -2.68 23.07 -2.22
N ASP A 87 -1.48 23.45 -2.67
CA ASP A 87 -0.69 22.64 -3.60
C ASP A 87 0.15 21.64 -2.81
N TYR A 88 0.01 20.36 -3.15
CA TYR A 88 0.77 19.25 -2.55
C TYR A 88 1.79 18.66 -3.54
N ARG A 89 1.97 19.27 -4.71
CA ARG A 89 2.95 18.83 -5.71
C ARG A 89 4.39 19.05 -5.24
N THR A 90 4.62 20.04 -4.36
CA THR A 90 5.95 20.25 -3.78
C THR A 90 6.30 19.13 -2.82
N LYS A 91 7.55 18.66 -2.90
CA LYS A 91 8.10 17.62 -2.03
C LYS A 91 7.78 17.85 -0.53
N ASP A 92 8.01 19.06 -0.04
CA ASP A 92 7.83 19.36 1.38
C ASP A 92 6.36 19.34 1.80
N ALA A 93 5.45 19.87 0.95
CA ALA A 93 4.02 19.82 1.22
C ALA A 93 3.49 18.37 1.16
N LEU A 94 3.98 17.57 0.21
CA LEU A 94 3.62 16.17 0.05
C LEU A 94 4.05 15.35 1.27
N PHE A 95 5.32 15.43 1.66
CA PHE A 95 5.82 14.71 2.84
C PHE A 95 5.23 15.21 4.15
N SER A 96 4.95 16.51 4.29
CA SER A 96 4.20 17.03 5.43
C SER A 96 2.83 16.36 5.52
N LYS A 97 2.10 16.28 4.40
CA LYS A 97 0.76 15.68 4.40
C LYS A 97 0.81 14.18 4.63
N ALA A 98 1.76 13.49 4.03
CA ALA A 98 1.98 12.07 4.27
C ALA A 98 2.29 11.78 5.74
N GLY A 99 3.15 12.61 6.36
CA GLY A 99 3.45 12.52 7.79
C GLY A 99 2.20 12.68 8.67
N GLU A 100 1.33 13.66 8.38
CA GLU A 100 0.05 13.83 9.08
C GLU A 100 -0.85 12.59 8.96
N LEU A 101 -0.97 12.04 7.75
CA LEU A 101 -1.78 10.85 7.50
C LEU A 101 -1.24 9.62 8.23
N LEU A 102 0.09 9.44 8.22
CA LEU A 102 0.75 8.36 8.96
C LEU A 102 0.56 8.51 10.46
N GLU A 103 0.66 9.71 11.02
CA GLU A 103 0.39 9.96 12.45
C GLU A 103 -1.04 9.61 12.84
N GLU A 104 -1.98 9.92 11.97
CA GLU A 104 -3.39 9.73 12.28
C GLU A 104 -3.86 8.27 12.11
N PHE A 105 -3.35 7.56 11.10
CA PHE A 105 -3.84 6.24 10.69
C PHE A 105 -2.78 5.14 10.65
N GLY A 106 -1.50 5.50 10.50
CA GLY A 106 -0.39 4.56 10.26
C GLY A 106 0.49 4.26 11.48
N GLN A 107 0.31 4.96 12.60
CA GLN A 107 1.21 4.88 13.76
C GLN A 107 1.37 3.48 14.39
N GLU A 108 0.37 2.61 14.23
CA GLU A 108 0.41 1.23 14.72
C GLU A 108 1.19 0.29 13.80
N PHE A 109 1.42 0.71 12.56
CA PHE A 109 2.03 -0.10 11.49
C PHE A 109 3.46 0.36 11.16
N ILE A 110 3.73 1.66 11.33
CA ILE A 110 4.94 2.30 10.79
C ILE A 110 5.68 3.06 11.90
N GLY A 111 7.00 2.94 11.91
CA GLY A 111 7.88 3.79 12.72
C GLY A 111 7.88 5.23 12.21
N ILE A 112 6.88 6.03 12.59
CA ILE A 112 6.72 7.42 12.10
C ILE A 112 7.96 8.28 12.38
N ALA A 113 8.60 8.08 13.54
CA ALA A 113 9.83 8.79 13.88
C ALA A 113 10.94 8.51 12.87
N GLU A 114 11.08 7.25 12.42
CA GLU A 114 12.03 6.85 11.40
C GLU A 114 11.68 7.45 10.04
N PHE A 115 10.41 7.38 9.62
CA PHE A 115 9.94 8.04 8.40
C PHE A 115 10.31 9.53 8.40
N LYS A 116 9.98 10.26 9.47
CA LYS A 116 10.26 11.71 9.59
C LYS A 116 11.75 12.01 9.60
N ASP A 117 12.56 11.16 10.22
CA ASP A 117 14.03 11.31 10.25
C ASP A 117 14.64 11.10 8.86
N LEU A 118 14.23 10.06 8.14
CA LEU A 118 14.69 9.79 6.77
C LEU A 118 14.32 10.93 5.81
N ILE A 119 13.10 11.47 5.91
CA ILE A 119 12.71 12.64 5.11
C ILE A 119 13.61 13.85 5.41
N LYS A 120 13.92 14.13 6.69
CA LYS A 120 14.81 15.24 7.07
C LYS A 120 16.24 15.05 6.56
N GLN A 121 16.71 13.81 6.50
CA GLN A 121 18.05 13.47 5.99
C GLN A 121 18.14 13.49 4.47
N GLY A 122 17.01 13.61 3.76
CA GLY A 122 16.99 13.49 2.30
C GLY A 122 17.02 12.04 1.81
N SER A 123 16.75 11.07 2.68
CA SER A 123 16.83 9.63 2.41
C SER A 123 15.55 9.11 1.75
N PHE A 124 15.34 9.52 0.50
CA PHE A 124 14.22 9.08 -0.33
C PHE A 124 14.64 9.02 -1.80
N ARG A 125 13.90 8.24 -2.60
CA ARG A 125 14.08 8.16 -4.06
C ARG A 125 12.87 8.74 -4.76
N LEU A 126 13.10 9.60 -5.75
CA LEU A 126 12.06 9.99 -6.69
C LEU A 126 11.92 8.87 -7.72
N LEU A 127 10.77 8.19 -7.73
CA LEU A 127 10.47 7.13 -8.69
C LEU A 127 9.85 7.70 -9.96
N GLN A 128 9.00 8.72 -9.81
CA GLN A 128 8.32 9.38 -10.93
C GLN A 128 8.14 10.87 -10.66
N GLU A 129 8.52 11.72 -11.61
CA GLU A 129 8.50 13.18 -11.46
C GLU A 129 7.21 13.83 -11.98
N LYS A 130 6.42 13.11 -12.78
CA LYS A 130 5.24 13.68 -13.45
C LYS A 130 4.02 12.77 -13.30
N ASP A 131 2.98 13.35 -12.73
CA ASP A 131 1.61 12.85 -12.54
C ASP A 131 1.38 11.34 -12.80
N PRO A 132 1.39 10.51 -11.75
CA PRO A 132 1.68 10.87 -10.36
C PRO A 132 3.14 11.28 -10.13
N VAL A 133 3.36 12.18 -9.17
CA VAL A 133 4.67 12.35 -8.52
C VAL A 133 4.80 11.26 -7.46
N ILE A 134 5.83 10.43 -7.52
CA ILE A 134 6.01 9.28 -6.61
C ILE A 134 7.39 9.34 -5.95
N TYR A 135 7.39 9.28 -4.63
CA TYR A 135 8.59 9.10 -3.81
C TYR A 135 8.53 7.76 -3.08
N SER A 136 9.67 7.10 -2.93
CA SER A 136 9.85 5.89 -2.12
C SER A 136 10.87 6.14 -1.02
N ILE A 137 10.54 5.68 0.18
CA ILE A 137 11.36 5.78 1.39
C ILE A 137 11.58 4.35 1.89
N GLU A 138 12.82 3.87 1.80
CA GLU A 138 13.19 2.59 2.38
C GLU A 138 13.34 2.74 3.90
N LEU A 139 12.59 1.94 4.65
CA LEU A 139 12.69 1.86 6.10
C LEU A 139 13.59 0.67 6.48
N LYS A 140 13.94 0.55 7.76
CA LYS A 140 14.60 -0.66 8.26
C LYS A 140 13.70 -1.89 8.04
N ARG A 141 14.35 -3.06 7.94
CA ARG A 141 13.71 -4.40 7.88
C ARG A 141 12.91 -4.70 6.61
N LEU A 142 13.44 -4.31 5.44
CA LEU A 142 12.85 -4.60 4.12
C LEU A 142 11.50 -3.92 3.84
N SER A 143 11.07 -3.03 4.73
CA SER A 143 9.82 -2.28 4.56
C SER A 143 10.04 -0.96 3.83
N SER A 144 9.01 -0.44 3.20
CA SER A 144 9.07 0.84 2.48
C SER A 144 7.78 1.64 2.61
N VAL A 145 7.90 2.96 2.49
CA VAL A 145 6.76 3.87 2.34
C VAL A 145 6.84 4.50 0.97
N GLU A 146 5.75 4.43 0.21
CA GLU A 146 5.56 5.21 -1.01
C GLU A 146 4.61 6.35 -0.75
N VAL A 147 4.96 7.53 -1.25
CA VAL A 147 4.15 8.74 -1.15
C VAL A 147 3.91 9.26 -2.55
N MET A 148 2.64 9.38 -2.92
CA MET A 148 2.19 9.74 -4.25
C MET A 148 1.33 11.00 -4.22
N TYR A 149 1.50 11.85 -5.23
CA TYR A 149 0.61 12.98 -5.54
C TYR A 149 0.11 12.89 -6.98
N SER A 150 -1.20 13.03 -7.18
CA SER A 150 -1.83 13.18 -8.51
C SER A 150 -2.97 14.20 -8.48
N GLU A 151 -3.41 14.61 -9.67
CA GLU A 151 -4.60 15.46 -9.85
C GLU A 151 -5.60 14.79 -10.79
N GLU A 152 -6.78 14.47 -10.27
CA GLU A 152 -7.84 13.76 -10.99
C GLU A 152 -9.07 14.68 -11.09
N GLY A 153 -9.35 15.21 -12.29
CA GLY A 153 -10.56 16.00 -12.53
C GLY A 153 -10.69 17.24 -11.62
N GLY A 154 -9.57 17.89 -11.29
CA GLY A 154 -9.53 19.04 -10.37
C GLY A 154 -9.51 18.67 -8.87
N THR A 155 -9.53 17.38 -8.56
CA THR A 155 -9.33 16.85 -7.19
C THR A 155 -7.87 16.49 -7.00
N LYS A 156 -7.29 16.92 -5.88
CA LYS A 156 -5.92 16.55 -5.49
C LYS A 156 -5.96 15.25 -4.72
N VAL A 157 -5.05 14.36 -5.05
CA VAL A 157 -4.96 13.04 -4.45
C VAL A 157 -3.57 12.88 -3.87
N ILE A 158 -3.51 12.58 -2.58
CA ILE A 158 -2.30 12.13 -1.88
C ILE A 158 -2.53 10.70 -1.44
N GLU A 159 -1.63 9.80 -1.82
CA GLU A 159 -1.67 8.40 -1.40
C GLU A 159 -0.39 8.05 -0.66
N VAL A 160 -0.53 7.36 0.46
CA VAL A 160 0.58 6.83 1.25
C VAL A 160 0.41 5.33 1.34
N GLY A 161 1.32 4.59 0.72
CA GLY A 161 1.42 3.14 0.83
C GLY A 161 2.55 2.76 1.78
N TYR A 162 2.31 1.78 2.64
CA TYR A 162 3.35 1.11 3.41
C TYR A 162 3.38 -0.36 3.04
N TYR A 163 4.59 -0.89 2.85
CA TYR A 163 4.85 -2.24 2.37
C TYR A 163 5.89 -2.89 3.28
N LEU A 164 5.69 -4.17 3.59
CA LEU A 164 6.54 -4.99 4.47
C LEU A 164 7.36 -5.98 3.65
#